data_AF-A0A2N5K788-F1
#
_entry.id   AF-A0A2N5K788-F1
#
_cell.length_a   1.000
_cell.length_b   1.000
_cell.length_c   1.000
_cell.angle_alpha   90.00
_cell.angle_beta   90.00
_cell.angle_gamma   90.00
#
_symmetry.space_group_name_H-M   'P 1'
#
loop_
_entity.id
_entity.type
_entity.pdbx_description
1 polymer ?
#
loop_
_entity_poly.entity_id
_entity_poly.type
_entity_poly.pdbx_seq_one_letter_code
_entity_poly.pdbx_strand_id
1 'polypeptide(L)'
;GKVITKHFSDSHYASPAQARKAAMQFRDQVLATVPPPANKRGYRTIAQSNTGEVGISLTYMTRRTGTKKPYITVSASVAPGKMVGRKFAIERYGYEGAIAAAKAWRAEVLQQRQQQETQPPKRQSRRSKAAAATPPSTAEA
;
A
#
# COMPACT_ATOMS: atom_id res chain seq x y z
N GLY A 1 10.36 8.58 12.27
CA GLY A 1 9.99 7.47 13.17
C GLY A 1 11.22 6.64 13.45
N LYS A 2 11.40 6.18 14.69
CA LYS A 2 12.51 5.30 15.07
C LYS A 2 12.17 3.88 14.64
N VAL A 3 13.03 3.27 13.83
CA VAL A 3 12.91 1.84 13.47
C VAL A 3 13.46 1.04 14.65
N ILE A 4 12.64 0.17 15.23
CA ILE A 4 13.05 -0.74 16.31
C ILE A 4 13.09 -2.14 15.72
N THR A 5 14.29 -2.67 15.57
CA THR A 5 14.54 -4.01 15.03
C THR A 5 15.35 -4.82 16.04
N LYS A 6 14.99 -6.09 16.20
CA LYS A 6 15.73 -7.07 16.99
C LYS A 6 15.69 -8.41 16.28
N HIS A 7 16.84 -9.06 16.16
CA HIS A 7 16.96 -10.36 15.53
C HIS A 7 16.76 -11.48 16.57
N PHE A 8 16.04 -12.53 16.20
CA PHE A 8 15.80 -13.71 17.02
C PHE A 8 16.30 -14.92 16.24
N SER A 9 17.53 -15.35 16.53
CA SER A 9 18.17 -16.46 15.81
C SER A 9 17.69 -17.80 16.32
N ASP A 10 17.28 -18.70 15.45
CA ASP A 10 16.87 -20.06 15.83
C ASP A 10 17.98 -20.84 16.53
N SER A 11 19.25 -20.53 16.24
CA SER A 11 20.42 -21.14 16.90
C SER A 11 20.66 -20.66 18.34
N HIS A 12 20.12 -19.50 18.70
CA HIS A 12 20.27 -18.92 20.05
C HIS A 12 19.18 -19.44 21.00
N TYR A 13 18.03 -19.87 20.46
CA TYR A 13 16.92 -20.42 21.23
C TYR A 13 16.91 -21.93 21.15
N ALA A 14 16.37 -22.61 22.16
CA ALA A 14 16.37 -24.08 22.19
C ALA A 14 15.50 -24.71 21.09
N SER A 15 14.62 -23.93 20.45
CA SER A 15 13.85 -24.35 19.27
C SER A 15 13.34 -23.14 18.47
N PRO A 16 12.99 -23.33 17.18
CA PRO A 16 12.34 -22.30 16.37
C PRO A 16 11.02 -21.78 16.98
N ALA A 17 10.28 -22.66 17.67
CA ALA A 17 9.05 -22.28 18.37
C ALA A 17 9.31 -21.28 19.51
N GLN A 18 10.41 -21.47 20.26
CA GLN A 18 10.82 -20.53 21.31
C GLN A 18 11.33 -19.21 20.74
N ALA A 19 12.08 -19.24 19.64
CA ALA A 19 12.53 -18.03 18.94
C ALA A 19 11.32 -17.19 18.49
N ARG A 20 10.31 -17.84 17.87
CA ARG A 20 9.06 -17.18 17.47
C ARG A 20 8.31 -16.59 18.67
N LYS A 21 8.22 -17.31 19.80
CA LYS A 21 7.56 -16.83 21.01
C LYS A 21 8.27 -15.58 21.58
N ALA A 22 9.60 -15.60 21.64
CA ALA A 22 10.39 -14.45 22.08
C ALA A 22 10.20 -13.23 21.15
N ALA A 23 10.15 -13.45 19.83
CA ALA A 23 9.87 -12.40 18.85
C ALA A 23 8.48 -11.78 19.03
N MET A 24 7.46 -12.60 19.30
CA MET A 24 6.10 -12.12 19.58
C MET A 24 6.05 -11.27 20.85
N GLN A 25 6.65 -11.75 21.95
CA GLN A 25 6.71 -11.01 23.21
C GLN A 25 7.40 -9.66 23.04
N PHE A 26 8.52 -9.62 22.31
CA PHE A 26 9.22 -8.37 22.02
C PHE A 26 8.38 -7.43 21.16
N ARG A 27 7.68 -7.94 20.14
CA ARG A 27 6.73 -7.14 19.34
C ARG A 27 5.68 -6.49 20.24
N ASP A 28 5.08 -7.26 21.14
CA ASP A 28 3.99 -6.77 21.98
C ASP A 28 4.50 -5.74 23.02
N GLN A 29 5.70 -5.94 23.58
CA GLN A 29 6.38 -4.94 24.42
C GLN A 29 6.68 -3.64 23.67
N VAL A 30 7.16 -3.73 22.43
CA VAL A 30 7.40 -2.56 21.58
C VAL A 30 6.09 -1.84 21.26
N LEU A 31 5.02 -2.57 20.98
CA LEU A 31 3.70 -1.96 20.71
C LEU A 31 3.11 -1.26 21.94
N ALA A 32 3.38 -1.76 23.16
CA ALA A 32 2.93 -1.13 24.40
C ALA A 32 3.71 0.15 24.76
N THR A 33 4.96 0.26 24.34
CA THR A 33 5.86 1.39 24.70
C THR A 33 5.88 2.49 23.65
N VAL A 34 5.62 2.18 22.39
CA VAL A 34 5.70 3.13 21.29
C VAL A 34 4.37 3.88 21.15
N PRO A 35 4.37 5.21 21.04
CA PRO A 35 3.14 5.97 20.82
C PRO A 35 2.44 5.53 19.53
N PRO A 36 1.10 5.58 19.46
CA PRO A 36 0.36 5.21 18.28
C PRO A 36 0.86 6.00 17.06
N PRO A 37 0.90 5.38 15.87
CA PRO A 37 1.46 6.03 14.69
C PRO A 37 0.72 7.35 14.41
N ALA A 38 1.50 8.43 14.20
CA ALA A 38 0.96 9.75 13.90
C ALA A 38 0.03 9.78 12.67
N ASN A 39 0.18 8.81 11.77
CA ASN A 39 -0.71 8.63 10.63
C ASN A 39 -1.39 7.25 10.67
N LYS A 40 -2.67 7.21 11.07
CA LYS A 40 -3.53 6.01 10.99
C LYS A 40 -3.78 5.55 9.55
N ARG A 41 -3.54 6.40 8.56
CA ARG A 41 -3.83 6.14 7.15
C ARG A 41 -2.77 5.26 6.47
N GLY A 42 -1.67 4.95 7.16
CA GLY A 42 -0.67 3.98 6.70
C GLY A 42 0.21 4.47 5.54
N TYR A 43 0.29 5.77 5.30
CA TYR A 43 1.21 6.35 4.31
C TYR A 43 2.28 7.22 4.98
N ARG A 44 3.47 7.22 4.38
CA ARG A 44 4.62 8.01 4.84
C ARG A 44 4.35 9.51 4.62
N THR A 45 4.75 10.34 5.57
CA THR A 45 4.62 11.81 5.52
C THR A 45 5.94 12.52 5.24
N ILE A 46 7.06 11.83 5.41
CA ILE A 46 8.42 12.38 5.22
C ILE A 46 8.96 11.87 3.88
N ALA A 47 9.48 12.78 3.07
CA ALA A 47 10.12 12.44 1.81
C ALA A 47 11.49 11.79 2.09
N GLN A 48 11.75 10.66 1.45
CA GLN A 48 13.08 10.04 1.41
C GLN A 48 13.51 9.74 -0.02
N SER A 49 12.85 10.37 -0.97
CA SER A 49 13.18 10.25 -2.37
C SER A 49 14.20 11.31 -2.76
N ASN A 50 14.89 11.04 -3.87
CA ASN A 50 15.90 11.93 -4.45
C ASN A 50 15.32 13.28 -4.92
N THR A 51 14.00 13.41 -5.02
CA THR A 51 13.31 14.64 -5.44
C THR A 51 12.86 15.50 -4.26
N GLY A 52 13.01 15.03 -3.02
CA GLY A 52 12.49 15.73 -1.83
C GLY A 52 10.96 15.66 -1.65
N GLU A 53 10.27 14.90 -2.51
CA GLU A 53 8.81 14.84 -2.55
C GLU A 53 8.28 13.45 -2.14
N VAL A 54 7.30 13.42 -1.24
CA VAL A 54 6.78 12.16 -0.68
C VAL A 54 6.15 11.31 -1.76
N GLY A 55 6.69 10.10 -1.97
CA GLY A 55 6.15 9.13 -2.92
C GLY A 55 6.41 9.49 -4.39
N ILE A 56 7.30 10.44 -4.66
CA ILE A 56 7.75 10.80 -6.01
C ILE A 56 9.25 10.53 -6.07
N SER A 57 9.73 9.80 -7.07
CA SER A 57 11.15 9.44 -7.20
C SER A 57 11.62 9.56 -8.64
N LEU A 58 12.84 10.07 -8.83
CA LEU A 58 13.54 10.00 -10.11
C LEU A 58 14.04 8.57 -10.35
N THR A 59 13.68 8.00 -11.50
CA THR A 59 14.04 6.63 -11.89
C THR A 59 14.52 6.60 -13.32
N TYR A 60 15.45 5.69 -13.62
CA TYR A 60 15.98 5.50 -14.97
C TYR A 60 15.49 4.17 -15.52
N MET A 61 14.97 4.17 -16.74
CA MET A 61 14.55 2.96 -17.43
C MET A 61 15.48 2.70 -18.61
N THR A 62 16.12 1.54 -18.60
CA THR A 62 17.00 1.09 -19.68
C THR A 62 16.14 0.58 -20.83
N ARG A 63 16.35 1.11 -22.04
CA ARG A 63 15.75 0.59 -23.27
C ARG A 63 16.52 -0.63 -23.75
N ARG A 64 15.92 -1.39 -24.68
CA ARG A 64 16.59 -2.52 -25.36
C ARG A 64 17.91 -2.12 -26.04
N THR A 65 18.05 -0.85 -26.41
CA THR A 65 19.27 -0.26 -27.02
C THR A 65 20.35 0.09 -25.99
N GLY A 66 20.16 -0.17 -24.69
CA GLY A 66 21.10 0.19 -23.62
C GLY A 66 21.00 1.64 -23.14
N THR A 67 20.31 2.52 -23.87
CA THR A 67 20.11 3.92 -23.47
C THR A 67 19.19 4.01 -22.24
N LYS A 68 19.61 4.76 -21.21
CA LYS A 68 18.80 5.05 -20.02
C LYS A 68 17.96 6.30 -20.26
N LYS A 69 16.63 6.18 -20.13
CA LYS A 69 15.72 7.34 -20.16
C LYS A 69 15.23 7.67 -18.74
N PRO A 70 15.26 8.96 -18.34
CA PRO A 70 14.82 9.37 -17.01
C PRO A 70 13.29 9.57 -16.94
N TYR A 71 12.69 9.12 -15.84
CA TYR A 71 11.27 9.22 -15.54
C TYR A 71 11.08 9.69 -14.09
N ILE A 72 10.03 10.46 -13.87
CA ILE A 72 9.46 10.68 -12.54
C ILE A 72 8.44 9.59 -12.27
N THR A 73 8.69 8.73 -11.29
CA THR A 73 7.75 7.70 -10.84
C THR A 73 7.06 8.20 -9.59
N VAL A 74 5.74 8.06 -9.55
CA VAL A 74 4.92 8.44 -8.39
C VAL A 74 4.13 7.24 -7.88
N SER A 75 3.98 7.14 -6.57
CA SER A 75 3.19 6.12 -5.89
C SER A 75 2.24 6.73 -4.85
N ALA A 76 1.04 6.16 -4.79
CA ALA A 76 -0.03 6.57 -3.88
C ALA A 76 -0.78 5.33 -3.36
N SER A 77 -1.31 5.39 -2.14
CA SER A 77 -2.12 4.32 -1.56
C SER A 77 -3.60 4.67 -1.73
N VAL A 78 -4.32 3.86 -2.51
CA VAL A 78 -5.76 4.04 -2.80
C VAL A 78 -6.62 3.51 -1.65
N ALA A 79 -6.19 2.40 -1.05
CA ALA A 79 -6.82 1.78 0.11
C ALA A 79 -5.73 1.19 1.02
N PRO A 80 -6.05 0.86 2.28
CA PRO A 80 -5.12 0.14 3.16
C PRO A 80 -4.57 -1.12 2.46
N GLY A 81 -3.25 -1.20 2.33
CA GLY A 81 -2.56 -2.31 1.65
C GLY A 81 -2.59 -2.30 0.12
N LYS A 82 -3.29 -1.35 -0.53
CA LYS A 82 -3.34 -1.21 -2.00
C LYS A 82 -2.61 0.03 -2.47
N MET A 83 -1.53 -0.18 -3.21
CA MET A 83 -0.71 0.87 -3.82
C MET A 83 -0.90 0.92 -5.32
N VAL A 84 -0.95 2.14 -5.87
CA VAL A 84 -0.93 2.41 -7.30
C VAL A 84 0.23 3.33 -7.63
N GLY A 85 0.73 3.24 -8.85
CA GLY A 85 1.82 4.08 -9.31
C GLY A 85 1.68 4.49 -10.76
N ARG A 86 2.31 5.60 -11.12
CA ARG A 86 2.35 6.15 -12.48
C ARG A 86 3.75 6.69 -12.78
N LYS A 87 4.11 6.73 -14.06
CA LYS A 87 5.39 7.27 -14.54
C LYS A 87 5.14 8.45 -15.47
N PHE A 88 5.96 9.49 -15.34
CA PHE A 88 5.98 10.67 -16.20
C PHE A 88 7.36 10.79 -16.84
N ALA A 89 7.39 10.82 -18.17
CA ALA A 89 8.64 10.97 -18.91
C ALA A 89 9.14 12.42 -18.81
N ILE A 90 10.39 12.60 -18.38
CA ILE A 90 10.99 13.94 -18.25
C ILE A 90 11.14 14.59 -19.63
N GLU A 91 11.40 13.81 -20.67
CA GLU A 91 11.48 14.27 -22.06
C GLU A 91 10.19 14.95 -22.56
N ARG A 92 9.02 14.55 -22.05
CA ARG A 92 7.72 15.11 -22.47
C ARG A 92 7.31 16.35 -21.68
N TYR A 93 7.63 16.39 -20.39
CA TYR A 93 7.09 17.40 -19.47
C TYR A 93 8.16 18.34 -18.90
N GLY A 94 9.44 18.11 -19.19
CA GLY A 94 10.54 18.69 -18.43
C GLY A 94 10.62 18.09 -17.02
N TYR A 95 11.70 18.39 -16.29
CA TYR A 95 11.90 17.88 -14.94
C TYR A 95 10.84 18.43 -13.97
N GLU A 96 10.69 19.75 -13.93
CA GLU A 96 9.73 20.42 -13.05
C GLU A 96 8.28 20.10 -13.42
N GLY A 97 7.95 20.10 -14.71
CA GLY A 97 6.60 19.75 -15.17
C GLY A 97 6.24 18.29 -14.89
N ALA A 98 7.21 17.36 -14.98
CA ALA A 98 6.98 15.97 -14.59
C ALA A 98 6.74 15.83 -13.07
N ILE A 99 7.43 16.61 -12.24
CA ILE A 99 7.18 16.66 -10.79
C ILE A 99 5.81 17.26 -10.50
N ALA A 100 5.44 18.38 -11.14
CA ALA A 100 4.15 19.01 -10.95
C ALA A 100 2.99 18.07 -11.34
N ALA A 101 3.10 17.39 -12.49
CA ALA A 101 2.13 16.40 -12.93
C ALA A 101 2.02 15.20 -11.96
N ALA A 102 3.17 14.73 -11.43
CA ALA A 102 3.20 13.68 -10.43
C ALA A 102 2.53 14.11 -9.10
N LYS A 103 2.77 15.33 -8.65
CA LYS A 103 2.12 15.92 -7.46
C LYS A 103 0.61 16.00 -7.64
N ALA A 104 0.15 16.55 -8.76
CA ALA A 104 -1.27 16.68 -9.08
C ALA A 104 -1.97 15.32 -9.08
N TRP A 105 -1.42 14.34 -9.79
CA TRP A 105 -1.97 12.98 -9.83
C TRP A 105 -2.02 12.34 -8.44
N ARG A 106 -0.96 12.51 -7.63
CA ARG A 106 -0.93 11.96 -6.28
C ARG A 106 -1.96 12.61 -5.37
N ALA A 107 -2.14 13.92 -5.46
CA ALA A 107 -3.15 14.66 -4.68
C ALA A 107 -4.55 14.17 -5.03
N GLU A 108 -4.85 13.98 -6.31
CA GLU A 108 -6.13 13.45 -6.78
C GLU A 108 -6.42 12.05 -6.21
N VAL A 109 -5.46 11.13 -6.29
CA VAL A 109 -5.63 9.76 -5.74
C VAL A 109 -5.89 9.78 -4.24
N LEU A 110 -5.17 10.62 -3.48
CA LEU A 110 -5.36 10.74 -2.04
C LEU A 110 -6.70 11.40 -1.69
N GLN A 111 -7.15 12.37 -2.48
CA GLN A 111 -8.45 13.01 -2.29
C GLN A 111 -9.59 12.02 -2.56
N GLN A 112 -9.51 11.24 -3.64
CA GLN A 112 -10.48 10.17 -3.94
C GLN A 112 -10.56 9.14 -2.82
N ARG A 113 -9.40 8.71 -2.29
CA ARG A 113 -9.36 7.84 -1.11
C ARG A 113 -10.06 8.47 0.09
N GLN A 114 -9.78 9.74 0.38
CA GLN A 114 -10.39 10.42 1.52
C GLN A 114 -11.91 10.52 1.37
N GLN A 115 -12.42 10.75 0.15
CA GLN A 115 -13.85 10.74 -0.13
C GLN A 115 -14.47 9.34 0.07
N GLN A 116 -13.76 8.27 -0.31
CA GLN A 116 -14.22 6.88 -0.10
C GLN A 116 -14.22 6.49 1.39
N GLU A 117 -13.23 6.94 2.16
CA GLU A 117 -13.16 6.69 3.61
C GLU A 117 -14.22 7.49 4.39
N THR A 118 -14.63 8.66 3.88
CA THR A 118 -15.64 9.51 4.54
C THR A 118 -17.08 9.14 4.13
N GLN A 119 -17.26 8.49 2.98
CA GLN A 119 -18.59 8.00 2.58
C GLN A 119 -18.97 6.74 3.36
N PRO A 120 -20.17 6.68 3.96
CA PRO A 120 -20.67 5.46 4.58
C PRO A 120 -20.73 4.34 3.53
N PRO A 121 -20.50 3.07 3.93
CA PRO A 121 -20.46 1.97 2.98
C PRO A 121 -21.75 1.96 2.16
N LYS A 122 -21.63 2.13 0.84
CA LYS A 122 -22.76 1.94 -0.08
C LYS A 122 -23.25 0.52 0.13
N ARG A 123 -24.41 0.41 0.79
CA ARG A 123 -25.13 -0.84 1.05
C ARG A 123 -25.40 -1.45 -0.32
N GLN A 124 -24.49 -2.30 -0.80
CA GLN A 124 -24.72 -3.05 -2.01
C GLN A 124 -25.88 -3.96 -1.70
N SER A 125 -27.09 -3.57 -2.13
CA SER A 125 -28.24 -4.45 -2.12
C SER A 125 -27.82 -5.66 -2.95
N ARG A 126 -27.51 -6.77 -2.28
CA ARG A 126 -27.53 -8.08 -2.88
C ARG A 126 -28.98 -8.31 -3.29
N ARG A 127 -29.39 -7.74 -4.42
CA ARG A 127 -30.70 -8.00 -5.02
C ARG A 127 -30.63 -9.44 -5.53
N SER A 128 -31.03 -10.34 -4.64
CA SER A 128 -31.80 -11.55 -4.91
C SER A 128 -31.56 -12.20 -6.29
N LYS A 129 -30.64 -13.15 -6.34
CA LYS A 129 -30.73 -14.29 -7.26
C LYS A 129 -30.99 -15.55 -6.44
N ALA A 130 -32.16 -15.60 -5.81
CA ALA A 130 -32.68 -16.74 -5.07
C ALA A 130 -34.21 -16.64 -5.03
N ALA A 131 -34.87 -17.01 -6.12
CA ALA A 131 -36.30 -17.32 -6.17
C ALA A 131 -36.68 -17.89 -7.56
N ALA A 132 -36.36 -19.17 -7.76
CA ALA A 132 -37.02 -20.07 -8.70
C ALA A 132 -36.61 -21.49 -8.25
N ALA A 133 -37.04 -21.93 -7.06
CA ALA A 133 -38.30 -22.62 -6.85
C ALA A 133 -38.39 -23.92 -7.67
N THR A 134 -37.77 -24.99 -7.16
CA THR A 134 -38.29 -26.38 -7.17
C THR A 134 -39.64 -26.41 -6.41
N PRO A 135 -40.52 -27.45 -6.42
CA PRO A 135 -40.37 -28.87 -6.83
C PRO A 135 -41.69 -29.43 -7.46
N PRO A 136 -42.18 -30.70 -7.31
CA PRO A 136 -41.65 -32.01 -6.85
C PRO A 136 -42.03 -33.22 -7.78
N SER A 137 -41.88 -34.47 -7.28
CA SER A 137 -42.44 -35.76 -7.77
C SER A 137 -41.47 -36.62 -8.62
N THR A 138 -41.22 -37.93 -8.46
CA THR A 138 -41.82 -39.09 -7.75
C THR A 138 -40.70 -40.17 -7.66
N ALA A 139 -40.32 -40.68 -6.48
CA ALA A 139 -40.55 -42.04 -5.93
C ALA A 139 -40.28 -43.27 -6.83
N GLU A 140 -39.58 -44.25 -6.23
CA GLU A 140 -39.52 -45.72 -6.52
C GLU A 140 -38.92 -46.15 -7.87
N ALA A 141 -38.06 -47.17 -8.00
CA ALA A 141 -37.64 -48.30 -7.17
C ALA A 141 -36.23 -48.76 -7.58
#